data_AF-W2TFI0-F1
#
_entry.id   AF-W2TFI0-F1
#
_cell.length_a   1.000
_cell.length_b   1.000
_cell.length_c   1.000
_cell.angle_alpha   90.00
_cell.angle_beta   90.00
_cell.angle_gamma   90.00
#
_symmetry.space_group_name_H-M   'P 1'
#
loop_
_entity.id
_entity.type
_entity.pdbx_description
1 polymer ?
#
loop_
_entity_poly.entity_id
_entity_poly.type
_entity_poly.pdbx_seq_one_letter_code
_entity_poly.pdbx_strand_id
1 'polypeptide(L)' 'MFYFLALSFVILSVFTKEGVSGEYKPCLDKAGSSFCIKPYEEGMCHHEAVEELMKEVCAETCAFCP' A
#
# COMPACT_ATOMS: atom_id res chain seq x y z
N MET A 1 -1.37 -7.39 47.87
CA MET A 1 -1.16 -8.39 46.79
C MET A 1 -1.99 -8.12 45.53
N PHE A 2 -3.23 -7.59 45.61
CA PHE A 2 -4.07 -7.33 44.42
C PHE A 2 -3.62 -6.18 43.50
N TYR A 3 -2.86 -5.20 44.02
CA TYR A 3 -2.37 -4.06 43.25
C TYR A 3 -1.44 -4.43 42.09
N PHE A 4 -0.63 -5.48 42.26
CA PHE A 4 0.27 -5.95 41.20
C PHE A 4 -0.50 -6.51 40.00
N LEU A 5 -1.63 -7.17 40.23
CA LEU A 5 -2.46 -7.72 39.15
C LEU A 5 -3.13 -6.59 38.35
N ALA A 6 -3.61 -5.54 39.03
CA ALA A 6 -4.23 -4.39 38.38
C ALA A 6 -3.24 -3.62 37.50
N LEU A 7 -1.99 -3.44 37.95
CA LEU A 7 -0.95 -2.78 37.17
C LEU A 7 -0.60 -3.56 35.90
N SER A 8 -0.53 -4.89 35.96
CA SER A 8 -0.25 -5.74 34.79
C SER A 8 -1.32 -5.61 33.70
N PHE A 9 -2.60 -5.50 34.06
CA PHE A 9 -3.70 -5.33 33.10
C PHE A 9 -3.66 -3.95 32.40
N VAL A 10 -3.26 -2.91 33.12
CA VAL A 10 -3.11 -1.56 32.55
C VAL A 10 -1.98 -1.52 31.51
N ILE A 11 -0.86 -2.18 31.80
CA ILE A 11 0.27 -2.26 30.88
C ILE A 11 -0.12 -3.02 29.60
N LEU A 12 -0.81 -4.16 29.72
CA LEU A 12 -1.29 -4.93 28.55
C LEU A 12 -2.27 -4.14 27.67
N SER A 13 -3.06 -3.25 28.25
CA SER A 13 -4.04 -2.43 27.54
C SER A 13 -3.40 -1.28 26.74
N VAL A 14 -2.20 -0.85 27.12
CA VAL A 14 -1.43 0.19 26.42
C VAL A 14 -0.73 -0.39 25.19
N PHE A 15 -0.19 -1.62 25.27
CA PHE A 15 0.51 -2.25 24.16
C PHE A 15 -0.39 -2.77 23.03
N THR A 16 -1.69 -2.94 23.26
CA THR A 16 -2.63 -3.42 22.23
C THR A 16 -3.22 -2.31 21.35
N LYS A 17 -2.92 -1.03 21.62
CA LYS A 17 -3.50 0.10 20.89
C LYS A 17 -2.82 0.41 19.55
N GLU A 18 -1.68 -0.19 19.24
CA GLU A 18 -0.93 0.06 18.01
C GLU A 18 -0.81 -1.22 17.18
N GLY A 19 -1.96 -1.78 16.83
CA GLY A 19 -2.07 -2.98 16.01
C GLY A 19 -3.06 -2.83 14.86
N VAL A 20 -3.42 -1.60 14.47
CA VAL A 20 -3.95 -1.40 13.12
C VAL A 20 -2.75 -1.47 12.18
N SER A 21 -2.29 -2.69 11.96
CA SER A 21 -1.53 -3.05 10.78
C SER A 21 -2.43 -2.76 9.59
N GLY A 22 -2.48 -1.48 9.20
CA GLY A 22 -2.92 -1.10 7.87
C GLY A 22 -2.06 -1.94 6.94
N GLU A 23 -2.70 -2.87 6.26
CA GLU A 23 -2.07 -3.77 5.30
C GLU A 23 -1.32 -2.89 4.30
N TYR A 24 -0.02 -2.71 4.49
CA TYR A 24 0.82 -1.96 3.55
C TYR A 24 0.83 -2.78 2.27
N LYS A 25 -0.06 -2.44 1.35
CA LYS A 25 -0.05 -3.00 0.00
C LYS A 25 0.98 -2.19 -0.79
N PRO A 26 2.16 -2.75 -1.07
CA PRO A 26 3.13 -2.05 -1.90
C PRO A 26 2.47 -1.81 -3.25
N CYS A 27 2.42 -0.54 -3.65
CA CYS A 27 1.96 -0.18 -4.98
C CYS A 27 3.10 -0.46 -5.94
N LEU A 28 2.93 -1.51 -6.74
CA LEU A 28 3.94 -2.05 -7.63
C LEU A 28 3.33 -2.25 -9.00
N ASP A 29 4.17 -2.20 -10.03
CA ASP A 29 3.77 -2.60 -11.37
C ASP A 29 3.48 -4.11 -11.42
N LYS A 30 2.20 -4.48 -11.56
CA LYS A 30 1.79 -5.89 -11.67
C LYS A 30 2.35 -6.57 -12.92
N ALA A 31 2.52 -5.82 -14.02
CA ALA A 31 3.10 -6.33 -15.26
C ALA A 31 4.65 -6.36 -15.22
N GLY A 32 5.24 -5.77 -14.18
CA GLY A 32 6.68 -5.55 -14.08
C GLY A 32 7.13 -4.30 -14.83
N SER A 33 8.16 -3.64 -14.29
CA SER A 33 8.70 -2.38 -14.80
C SER A 33 9.13 -2.46 -16.27
N SER A 34 9.71 -3.59 -16.71
CA SER A 34 10.09 -3.78 -18.12
C SER A 34 8.93 -3.69 -19.10
N PHE A 35 7.73 -4.11 -18.69
CA PHE A 35 6.53 -3.99 -19.52
C PHE A 35 5.99 -2.57 -19.51
N CYS A 36 6.04 -1.88 -18.36
CA CYS A 36 5.44 -0.56 -18.16
C CYS A 36 6.26 0.61 -18.73
N ILE A 37 7.58 0.45 -18.93
CA ILE A 37 8.44 1.48 -19.53
C ILE A 37 7.97 1.90 -20.92
N LYS A 38 7.69 0.93 -21.81
CA LYS A 38 7.32 1.24 -23.19
C LYS A 38 5.97 1.98 -23.30
N PRO A 39 4.88 1.54 -22.65
CA PRO A 39 3.63 2.29 -22.56
C PRO A 39 3.79 3.67 -21.93
N TYR A 40 4.67 3.81 -20.92
CA TYR A 40 4.98 5.10 -20.31
C TYR A 40 5.61 6.08 -21.31
N GLU A 41 6.64 5.63 -22.04
CA GLU A 41 7.29 6.43 -23.08
C GLU A 41 6.35 6.78 -24.24
N GLU A 42 5.38 5.91 -24.54
CA GLU A 42 4.32 6.14 -25.53
C GLU A 42 3.18 7.03 -25.01
N GLY A 43 3.22 7.47 -23.74
CA GLY A 43 2.23 8.36 -23.14
C GLY A 43 0.92 7.69 -22.75
N MET A 44 0.89 6.37 -22.62
CA MET A 44 -0.33 5.60 -22.33
C MET A 44 -0.89 5.83 -20.93
N CYS A 45 -0.08 6.32 -19.98
CA CYS A 45 -0.55 6.62 -18.62
C CYS A 45 -1.72 7.61 -18.61
N HIS A 46 -1.83 8.51 -19.58
CA HIS A 46 -2.91 9.52 -19.63
C HIS A 46 -3.87 9.32 -20.80
N HIS A 47 -3.80 8.16 -21.46
CA HIS A 47 -4.62 7.89 -22.63
C HIS A 47 -5.95 7.27 -22.20
N GLU A 48 -7.07 7.97 -22.44
CA GLU A 48 -8.42 7.61 -21.95
C GLU A 48 -8.80 6.14 -22.19
N ALA A 49 -8.41 5.57 -23.34
CA ALA A 49 -8.71 4.19 -23.68
C ALA A 49 -8.00 3.12 -22.81
N VAL A 50 -6.88 3.45 -22.18
CA VAL A 50 -6.01 2.50 -21.47
C VAL A 50 -5.62 2.99 -20.07
N GLU A 51 -6.07 4.16 -19.65
CA GLU A 51 -5.75 4.74 -18.33
C GLU A 51 -6.13 3.79 -17.19
N GLU A 52 -7.35 3.24 -17.20
CA GLU A 52 -7.81 2.28 -16.19
C GLU A 52 -6.96 1.01 -16.17
N LEU A 53 -6.52 0.55 -17.35
CA LEU A 53 -5.60 -0.57 -17.45
C LEU A 53 -4.25 -0.18 -16.83
N MET A 54 -3.70 0.98 -17.17
CA MET A 54 -2.41 1.44 -16.63
C MET A 54 -2.44 1.65 -15.12
N LYS A 55 -3.55 2.13 -14.55
CA LYS A 55 -3.78 2.17 -13.09
C LYS A 55 -3.74 0.80 -12.45
N GLU A 56 -4.20 -0.23 -13.15
CA GLU A 56 -4.21 -1.58 -12.61
C GLU A 56 -2.84 -2.26 -12.74
N VAL A 57 -2.19 -2.15 -13.90
CA VAL A 57 -1.01 -2.97 -14.22
C VAL A 57 0.33 -2.24 -14.08
N CYS A 58 0.32 -0.92 -14.24
CA CYS A 58 1.51 -0.06 -14.27
C CYS A 58 1.40 1.13 -13.29
N ALA A 59 0.77 0.87 -12.13
CA ALA A 59 0.45 1.90 -11.15
C ALA A 59 1.67 2.66 -10.64
N GLU A 60 2.80 1.97 -10.46
CA GLU A 60 4.05 2.54 -9.95
C GLU A 60 4.72 3.38 -11.03
N THR A 61 4.93 2.81 -12.22
CA THR A 61 5.55 3.51 -13.36
C THR A 61 4.75 4.77 -13.76
N CYS A 62 3.42 4.70 -13.75
CA CYS A 62 2.56 5.83 -14.07
C CYS A 62 2.28 6.77 -12.88
N ALA A 63 2.91 6.53 -11.72
CA ALA A 63 2.75 7.33 -10.50
C ALA A 63 1.28 7.51 -10.05
N PHE A 64 0.46 6.46 -10.19
CA PHE A 64 -0.91 6.41 -9.69
C PHE A 64 -1.01 6.02 -8.20
N CYS A 65 0.11 5.58 -7.63
CA CYS A 65 0.23 5.27 -6.23
C CYS A 65 0.12 6.54 -5.35
N PRO A 66 -0.52 6.46 -4.16
CA PRO A 66 -0.57 7.56 -3.20
C PRO A 66 0.78 7.87 -2.55
#